data_AF-A0A8T9CAS8-F1
#
_entry.id   AF-A0A8T9CAS8-F1
#
_cell.length_a   1.000
_cell.length_b   1.000
_cell.length_c   1.000
_cell.angle_alpha   90.00
_cell.angle_beta   90.00
_cell.angle_gamma   90.00
#
_symmetry.space_group_name_H-M   'P 1'
#
loop_
_entity.id
_entity.type
_entity.pdbx_description
1 polymer ?
#
loop_
_entity_poly.entity_id
_entity_poly.type
_entity_poly.pdbx_seq_one_letter_code
_entity_poly.pdbx_strand_id
1 'polypeptide(L)'
;MQQVICVMEAVQALALVKLYLSSQSQLYTRPQYFFSRRRMSFGFSIGDIVAVSQLARNIWKGFADSPDQFRAIRTDVAGLYIVLDDVARSFGSYDLTERQKSDLQTLISGCQTVLTALDVILQKYGVLESMPTGLRAKSKKAWDRLKWDQAEIVELRARLTSQTTILDAFNGSISSQVTHDIRGSLKGLDHRIETLQIGSTKQERDTIIGWLSPIEFYSQHQDFIGRRQPGTGYSS
;
A
#
# COMPACT_ATOMS: atom_id res chain seq x y z
N MET A 1 2.70 3.10 -33.82
CA MET A 1 1.90 3.88 -32.84
C MET A 1 1.96 3.31 -31.43
N GLN A 2 1.84 1.99 -31.21
CA GLN A 2 1.87 1.39 -29.87
C GLN A 2 3.15 1.67 -29.04
N GLN A 3 4.32 1.70 -29.67
CA GLN A 3 5.58 1.98 -28.97
C GLN A 3 5.71 3.43 -28.49
N VAL A 4 5.08 4.39 -29.17
CA VAL A 4 5.15 5.82 -28.80
C VAL A 4 4.26 6.09 -27.58
N ILE A 5 3.10 5.43 -27.49
CA ILE A 5 2.19 5.54 -26.35
C ILE A 5 2.83 4.97 -25.08
N CYS A 6 3.51 3.82 -25.18
CA CYS A 6 4.18 3.18 -24.04
C CYS A 6 5.32 4.04 -23.47
N VAL A 7 6.06 4.75 -24.33
CA VAL A 7 7.12 5.67 -23.91
C VAL A 7 6.54 6.92 -23.25
N MET A 8 5.40 7.44 -23.75
CA MET A 8 4.73 8.59 -23.13
C MET A 8 4.20 8.25 -21.73
N GLU A 9 3.59 7.08 -21.54
CA GLU A 9 3.11 6.63 -20.21
C GLU A 9 4.26 6.44 -19.21
N ALA A 10 5.40 5.89 -19.66
CA ALA A 10 6.59 5.74 -18.82
C ALA A 10 7.18 7.10 -18.39
N VAL A 11 7.19 8.09 -19.30
CA VAL A 11 7.65 9.46 -18.99
C VAL A 11 6.69 10.16 -18.03
N GLN A 12 5.38 9.95 -18.16
CA GLN A 12 4.38 10.48 -17.25
C GLN A 12 4.48 9.86 -15.85
N ALA A 13 4.72 8.54 -15.76
CA ALA A 13 4.97 7.86 -14.48
C ALA A 13 6.24 8.38 -13.79
N LEU A 14 7.33 8.60 -14.53
CA LEU A 14 8.57 9.18 -14.00
C LEU A 14 8.39 10.64 -13.55
N ALA A 15 7.57 11.43 -14.23
CA ALA A 15 7.22 12.78 -13.83
C ALA A 15 6.42 12.80 -12.51
N LEU A 16 5.46 11.89 -12.36
CA LEU A 16 4.68 11.73 -11.12
C LEU A 16 5.56 11.27 -9.95
N VAL A 17 6.50 10.35 -10.16
CA VAL A 17 7.46 9.93 -9.13
C VAL A 17 8.38 11.08 -8.71
N LYS A 18 8.87 11.90 -9.66
CA LYS A 18 9.68 13.09 -9.33
C LYS A 18 8.89 14.14 -8.57
N LEU A 19 7.62 14.39 -8.93
CA LEU A 19 6.76 15.33 -8.22
C LEU A 19 6.41 14.83 -6.81
N TYR A 20 6.17 13.52 -6.65
CA TYR A 20 5.96 12.91 -5.33
C TYR A 20 7.20 13.05 -4.43
N LEU A 21 8.39 12.76 -4.96
CA LEU A 21 9.65 12.94 -4.22
C LEU A 21 9.95 14.41 -3.92
N SER A 22 9.56 15.34 -4.79
CA SER A 22 9.71 16.78 -4.57
C SER A 22 8.66 17.37 -3.61
N SER A 23 7.51 16.73 -3.45
CA SER A 23 6.49 17.12 -2.48
C SER A 23 6.89 16.72 -1.04
N GLN A 24 7.58 15.59 -0.89
CA GLN A 24 8.13 15.12 0.39
C GLN A 24 9.24 16.02 0.96
N SER A 25 9.88 16.87 0.13
CA SER A 25 10.92 17.79 0.58
C SER A 25 10.41 19.15 1.08
N GLN A 26 9.14 19.52 0.81
CA GLN A 26 8.60 20.84 1.18
C GLN A 26 7.72 20.88 2.44
N LEU A 27 7.36 19.73 3.05
CA LEU A 27 6.49 19.69 4.24
C LEU A 27 7.23 19.37 5.56
N TYR A 28 8.46 19.85 5.74
CA TYR A 28 9.27 19.56 6.95
C TYR A 28 9.61 20.80 7.79
N THR A 29 8.59 21.48 8.32
CA THR A 29 8.76 22.33 9.51
C THR A 29 8.68 21.46 10.76
N ARG A 30 9.83 21.30 11.42
CA ARG A 30 10.05 20.59 12.69
C ARG A 30 9.04 21.00 13.78
N PRO A 31 8.53 20.02 14.53
CA PRO A 31 8.42 20.15 15.99
C PRO A 31 9.50 19.29 16.66
N GLN A 32 10.21 19.88 17.62
CA GLN A 32 11.12 19.16 18.51
C GLN A 32 10.28 18.40 19.55
N TYR A 33 10.16 17.08 19.39
CA TYR A 33 9.63 16.24 20.47
C TYR A 33 10.78 15.65 21.26
N PHE A 34 10.90 16.17 22.48
CA PHE A 34 11.78 15.70 23.54
C PHE A 34 11.37 14.28 23.95
N PHE A 35 12.22 13.29 23.63
CA PHE A 35 11.98 11.89 23.96
C PHE A 35 12.14 11.67 25.47
N SER A 36 11.03 11.72 26.20
CA SER A 36 10.97 11.22 27.58
C SER A 36 10.71 9.72 27.56
N ARG A 37 11.68 8.94 28.03
CA ARG A 37 11.56 7.49 28.21
C ARG A 37 10.54 7.18 29.31
N ARG A 38 9.24 7.07 28.98
CA ARG A 38 8.24 6.39 29.81
C ARG A 38 7.94 5.03 29.21
N ARG A 39 8.10 3.97 30.01
CA ARG A 39 7.34 2.73 29.78
C ARG A 39 5.89 3.05 30.08
N MET A 40 5.01 2.89 29.11
CA MET A 40 3.59 2.67 29.33
C MET A 40 3.20 1.40 28.59
N SER A 41 2.54 0.48 29.29
CA SER A 41 1.80 -0.61 28.67
C SER A 41 0.41 -0.08 28.29
N PHE A 42 0.33 0.53 27.12
CA PHE A 42 -0.91 0.67 26.37
C PHE A 42 -0.72 -0.19 25.12
N GLY A 43 -1.76 -0.89 24.66
CA GLY A 43 -1.67 -1.82 23.53
C GLY A 43 -0.97 -1.21 22.30
N PHE A 44 -0.37 -2.07 21.49
CA PHE A 44 0.38 -1.70 20.29
C PHE A 44 -0.35 -0.61 19.48
N SER A 45 0.34 0.52 19.28
CA SER A 45 -0.22 1.73 18.71
C SER A 45 0.57 2.20 17.50
N ILE A 46 -0.06 3.05 16.68
CA ILE A 46 0.62 3.80 15.62
C ILE A 46 1.84 4.56 16.16
N GLY A 47 1.79 5.01 17.42
CA GLY A 47 2.91 5.67 18.09
C GLY A 47 4.16 4.78 18.19
N ASP A 48 4.01 3.47 18.34
CA ASP A 48 5.12 2.53 18.39
C ASP A 48 5.80 2.40 17.03
N ILE A 49 5.00 2.30 15.95
CA ILE A 49 5.49 2.23 14.57
C ILE A 49 6.27 3.52 14.23
N VAL A 50 5.69 4.67 14.56
CA VAL A 50 6.32 5.98 14.36
C VAL A 50 7.61 6.09 15.15
N ALA A 51 7.64 5.64 16.41
CA ALA A 51 8.86 5.67 17.22
C ALA A 51 9.98 4.81 16.62
N VAL A 52 9.65 3.61 16.11
CA VAL A 52 10.63 2.71 15.46
C VAL A 52 11.10 3.29 14.11
N SER A 53 10.20 3.89 13.32
CA SER A 53 10.57 4.63 12.10
C SER A 53 11.53 5.79 12.41
N GLN A 54 11.25 6.57 13.46
CA GLN A 54 12.10 7.67 13.89
C GLN A 54 13.50 7.19 14.32
N LEU A 55 13.57 6.05 15.03
CA LEU A 55 14.83 5.41 15.41
C LEU A 55 15.64 5.02 14.15
N ALA A 56 15.00 4.35 13.19
CA ALA A 56 15.64 3.98 11.92
C ALA A 56 16.21 5.21 11.19
N ARG A 57 15.44 6.29 11.13
CA ARG A 57 15.87 7.56 10.53
C ARG A 57 17.08 8.16 11.22
N ASN A 58 17.10 8.14 12.55
CA ASN A 58 18.20 8.71 13.33
C ASN A 58 19.50 7.91 13.13
N ILE A 59 19.39 6.59 13.15
CA ILE A 59 20.51 5.68 12.85
C ILE A 59 21.04 5.92 11.43
N TRP A 60 20.14 5.97 10.43
CA TRP A 60 20.52 6.28 9.04
C TRP A 60 21.26 7.61 8.91
N LYS A 61 20.80 8.65 9.61
CA LYS A 61 21.50 9.96 9.68
C LYS A 61 22.84 9.86 10.39
N GLY A 62 22.97 9.01 11.40
CA GLY A 62 24.24 8.71 12.06
C GLY A 62 25.29 8.21 11.07
N PHE A 63 24.89 7.47 10.04
CA PHE A 63 25.77 7.04 8.94
C PHE A 63 26.04 8.11 7.87
N ALA A 64 25.59 9.36 8.01
CA ALA A 64 25.79 10.38 6.98
C ALA A 64 27.27 10.68 6.71
N ASP A 65 28.08 10.75 7.77
CA ASP A 65 29.52 11.01 7.73
C ASP A 65 30.37 9.73 7.91
N SER A 66 29.78 8.54 7.73
CA SER A 66 30.52 7.28 7.87
C SER A 66 31.42 7.02 6.64
N PRO A 67 32.56 6.33 6.81
CA PRO A 67 33.36 5.84 5.69
C PRO A 67 32.56 4.92 4.76
N ASP A 68 33.01 4.84 3.50
CA ASP A 68 32.36 4.08 2.43
C ASP A 68 32.15 2.59 2.76
N GLN A 69 32.98 2.01 3.62
CA GLN A 69 32.83 0.63 4.09
C GLN A 69 31.48 0.37 4.79
N PHE A 70 30.82 1.40 5.32
CA PHE A 70 29.53 1.30 6.00
C PHE A 70 28.34 1.66 5.09
N ARG A 71 28.60 1.97 3.82
CA ARG A 71 27.57 2.34 2.84
C ARG A 71 26.48 1.28 2.74
N ALA A 72 26.87 0.01 2.78
CA ALA A 72 25.95 -1.09 2.61
C ALA A 72 24.93 -1.17 3.77
N ILE A 73 25.39 -1.05 5.02
CA ILE A 73 24.50 -0.97 6.20
C ILE A 73 23.66 0.30 6.17
N ARG A 74 24.23 1.44 5.78
CA ARG A 74 23.45 2.67 5.62
C ARG A 74 22.30 2.49 4.64
N THR A 75 22.53 1.83 3.50
CA THR A 75 21.50 1.53 2.51
C THR A 75 20.43 0.60 3.08
N ASP A 76 20.82 -0.46 3.79
CA ASP A 76 19.87 -1.41 4.39
C ASP A 76 18.98 -0.71 5.44
N VAL A 77 19.56 0.15 6.30
CA VAL A 77 18.79 0.96 7.28
C VAL A 77 17.87 1.97 6.57
N ALA A 78 18.32 2.56 5.45
CA ALA A 78 17.48 3.45 4.66
C ALA A 78 16.26 2.72 4.09
N GLY A 79 16.46 1.51 3.56
CA GLY A 79 15.37 0.65 3.09
C GLY A 79 14.37 0.35 4.20
N LEU A 80 14.85 -0.09 5.36
CA LEU A 80 13.99 -0.36 6.51
C LEU A 80 13.22 0.89 6.98
N TYR A 81 13.87 2.06 7.03
CA TYR A 81 13.22 3.33 7.36
C TYR A 81 12.08 3.66 6.40
N ILE A 82 12.30 3.50 5.09
CA ILE A 82 11.28 3.80 4.07
C ILE A 82 10.04 2.90 4.27
N VAL A 83 10.25 1.61 4.49
CA VAL A 83 9.14 0.66 4.72
C VAL A 83 8.42 0.97 6.03
N LEU A 84 9.14 1.25 7.11
CA LEU A 84 8.54 1.62 8.40
C LEU A 84 7.72 2.92 8.32
N ASP A 85 8.23 3.92 7.58
CA ASP A 85 7.52 5.18 7.35
C ASP A 85 6.26 4.98 6.51
N ASP A 86 6.31 4.11 5.50
CA ASP A 86 5.15 3.76 4.68
C ASP A 86 4.06 3.05 5.50
N VAL A 87 4.46 2.06 6.30
CA VAL A 87 3.56 1.36 7.23
C VAL A 87 2.96 2.34 8.24
N ALA A 88 3.76 3.25 8.82
CA ALA A 88 3.25 4.25 9.76
C ALA A 88 2.21 5.18 9.13
N ARG A 89 2.42 5.59 7.88
CA ARG A 89 1.49 6.47 7.15
C ARG A 89 0.18 5.76 6.77
N SER A 90 0.24 4.45 6.55
CA SER A 90 -0.90 3.66 6.07
C SER A 90 -1.64 2.89 7.17
N PHE A 91 -1.08 2.73 8.37
CA PHE A 91 -1.67 2.00 9.49
C PHE A 91 -3.10 2.46 9.88
N GLY A 92 -3.42 3.75 9.72
CA GLY A 92 -4.75 4.29 10.01
C GLY A 92 -5.75 4.19 8.86
N SER A 93 -5.31 3.78 7.67
CA SER A 93 -6.16 3.69 6.47
C SER A 93 -6.75 2.31 6.25
N TYR A 94 -6.27 1.30 6.99
CA TYR A 94 -6.68 -0.09 6.83
C TYR A 94 -7.44 -0.57 8.07
N ASP A 95 -8.57 -1.23 7.86
CA ASP A 95 -9.25 -2.01 8.90
C ASP A 95 -8.52 -3.34 9.10
N LEU A 96 -7.47 -3.32 9.91
CA LEU A 96 -6.69 -4.51 10.24
C LEU A 96 -7.46 -5.42 11.20
N THR A 97 -7.47 -6.73 10.91
CA THR A 97 -7.93 -7.76 11.84
C THR A 97 -7.01 -7.83 13.06
N GLU A 98 -7.52 -8.35 14.20
CA GLU A 98 -6.71 -8.53 15.41
C GLU A 98 -5.47 -9.41 15.18
N ARG A 99 -5.57 -10.41 14.30
CA ARG A 99 -4.43 -11.23 13.90
C ARG A 99 -3.37 -10.40 13.16
N GLN A 100 -3.77 -9.58 12.20
CA GLN A 100 -2.86 -8.71 11.45
C GLN A 100 -2.20 -7.65 12.35
N LYS A 101 -2.92 -7.11 13.33
CA LYS A 101 -2.34 -6.20 14.33
C LYS A 101 -1.28 -6.90 15.17
N SER A 102 -1.56 -8.13 15.62
CA SER A 102 -0.61 -8.97 16.37
C SER A 102 0.63 -9.33 15.55
N ASP A 103 0.45 -9.70 14.28
CA ASP A 103 1.55 -10.00 13.36
C ASP A 103 2.41 -8.75 13.14
N LEU A 104 1.78 -7.60 12.85
CA LEU A 104 2.48 -6.34 12.68
C LEU A 104 3.25 -5.92 13.94
N GLN A 105 2.66 -6.07 15.13
CA GLN A 105 3.35 -5.82 16.39
C GLN A 105 4.62 -6.66 16.53
N THR A 106 4.57 -7.92 16.13
CA THR A 106 5.71 -8.84 16.15
C THR A 106 6.81 -8.37 15.19
N LEU A 107 6.43 -7.95 13.97
CA LEU A 107 7.37 -7.44 12.97
C LEU A 107 8.03 -6.13 13.42
N ILE A 108 7.26 -5.19 13.98
CA ILE A 108 7.78 -3.92 14.47
C ILE A 108 8.74 -4.14 15.66
N SER A 109 8.43 -5.07 16.55
CA SER A 109 9.33 -5.49 17.63
C SER A 109 10.64 -6.08 17.10
N GLY A 110 10.57 -6.90 16.04
CA GLY A 110 11.74 -7.42 15.32
C GLY A 110 12.62 -6.31 14.76
N CYS A 111 12.02 -5.33 14.07
CA CYS A 111 12.70 -4.14 13.56
C CYS A 111 13.37 -3.34 14.68
N GLN A 112 12.63 -3.08 15.77
CA GLN A 112 13.13 -2.35 16.92
C GLN A 112 14.35 -3.04 17.55
N THR A 113 14.34 -4.37 17.64
CA THR A 113 15.45 -5.15 18.20
C THR A 113 16.74 -4.97 17.38
N VAL A 114 16.64 -5.07 16.05
CA VAL A 114 17.79 -4.89 15.15
C VAL A 114 18.31 -3.45 15.19
N LEU A 115 17.40 -2.48 15.15
CA LEU A 115 17.75 -1.06 15.19
C LEU A 115 18.38 -0.67 16.54
N THR A 116 17.87 -1.20 17.66
CA THR A 116 18.45 -0.95 18.99
C THR A 116 19.86 -1.53 19.11
N ALA A 117 20.10 -2.73 18.56
CA ALA A 117 21.46 -3.29 18.53
C ALA A 117 22.42 -2.38 17.75
N LEU A 118 21.96 -1.84 16.61
CA LEU A 118 22.74 -0.91 15.80
C LEU A 118 22.95 0.45 16.50
N ASP A 119 21.94 0.94 17.21
CA ASP A 119 22.01 2.17 18.01
C ASP A 119 23.06 2.05 19.12
N VAL A 120 23.05 0.93 19.87
CA VAL A 120 24.04 0.65 20.92
C VAL A 120 25.46 0.64 20.36
N ILE A 121 25.65 0.02 19.18
CA ILE A 121 26.93 0.06 18.48
C ILE A 121 27.30 1.51 18.19
N LEU A 122 26.44 2.30 17.54
CA LEU A 122 26.75 3.69 17.20
C LEU A 122 27.00 4.60 18.42
N GLN A 123 26.28 4.40 19.52
CA GLN A 123 26.47 5.15 20.77
C GLN A 123 27.84 4.85 21.40
N LYS A 124 28.30 3.59 21.36
CA LYS A 124 29.66 3.21 21.82
C LYS A 124 30.75 4.03 21.13
N TYR A 125 30.50 4.52 19.93
CA TYR A 125 31.46 5.31 19.13
C TYR A 125 31.09 6.80 19.04
N GLY A 126 30.13 7.29 19.83
CA GLY A 126 29.80 8.71 19.95
C GLY A 126 29.25 9.35 18.66
N VAL A 127 28.66 8.54 17.78
CA VAL A 127 28.21 8.98 16.44
C VAL A 127 26.83 9.65 16.47
N LEU A 128 26.00 9.36 17.47
CA LEU A 128 24.58 9.76 17.51
C LEU A 128 24.28 11.06 18.25
N GLU A 129 25.25 11.64 18.98
CA GLU A 129 25.04 12.92 19.66
C GLU A 129 25.28 14.09 18.70
N SER A 130 24.18 14.63 18.15
CA SER A 130 24.02 15.99 17.60
C SER A 130 25.29 16.85 17.54
N MET A 131 26.01 16.84 16.40
CA MET A 131 27.32 17.49 16.31
C MET A 131 27.31 18.92 15.73
N PRO A 132 27.84 19.91 16.46
CA PRO A 132 28.44 21.12 15.90
C PRO A 132 29.71 20.78 15.09
N THR A 133 30.01 21.61 14.10
CA THR A 133 31.03 21.46 13.05
C THR A 133 32.46 21.05 13.49
N GLY A 134 32.84 21.25 14.76
CA GLY A 134 34.15 20.85 15.31
C GLY A 134 34.33 19.35 15.61
N LEU A 135 33.25 18.56 15.62
CA LEU A 135 33.29 17.15 16.02
C LEU A 135 33.35 16.15 14.84
N ARG A 136 33.31 16.64 13.60
CA ARG A 136 33.46 15.82 12.37
C ARG A 136 34.80 15.09 12.28
N ALA A 137 35.87 15.69 12.79
CA ALA A 137 37.18 15.04 12.87
C ALA A 137 37.22 13.93 13.94
N LYS A 138 36.40 14.03 14.99
CA LYS A 138 36.29 13.00 16.02
C LYS A 138 35.43 11.83 15.55
N SER A 139 34.36 12.07 14.78
CA SER A 139 33.53 11.01 14.21
C SER A 139 34.32 10.14 13.22
N LYS A 140 35.10 10.74 12.31
CA LYS A 140 36.03 9.97 11.44
C LYS A 140 36.97 9.05 12.21
N LYS A 141 37.65 9.57 13.25
CA LYS A 141 38.51 8.75 14.12
C LYS A 141 37.73 7.66 14.88
N ALA A 142 36.47 7.91 15.23
CA ALA A 142 35.62 6.92 15.88
C ALA A 142 35.22 5.80 14.91
N TRP A 143 34.94 6.13 13.66
CA TRP A 143 34.73 5.16 12.58
C TRP A 143 35.99 4.34 12.27
N ASP A 144 37.19 4.96 12.28
CA ASP A 144 38.44 4.22 12.07
C ASP A 144 38.74 3.25 13.23
N ARG A 145 38.27 3.57 14.44
CA ARG A 145 38.34 2.71 15.63
C ARG A 145 37.24 1.65 15.64
N LEU A 146 36.24 1.77 14.78
CA LEU A 146 35.16 0.81 14.63
C LEU A 146 35.68 -0.44 13.93
N LYS A 147 36.35 -1.32 14.70
CA LYS A 147 36.63 -2.69 14.29
C LYS A 147 35.34 -3.49 14.38
N TRP A 148 34.48 -3.36 13.38
CA TRP A 148 33.39 -4.30 13.18
C TRP A 148 33.96 -5.64 12.74
N ASP A 149 33.55 -6.70 13.42
CA ASP A 149 33.78 -8.05 12.93
C ASP A 149 32.97 -8.23 11.64
N GLN A 150 33.60 -8.77 10.60
CA GLN A 150 32.94 -9.03 9.32
C GLN A 150 31.77 -10.02 9.50
N ALA A 151 31.88 -10.97 10.42
CA ALA A 151 30.79 -11.89 10.71
C ALA A 151 29.57 -11.16 11.33
N GLU A 152 29.81 -10.30 12.33
CA GLU A 152 28.77 -9.50 12.98
C GLU A 152 28.09 -8.52 12.00
N ILE A 153 28.86 -7.90 11.09
CA ILE A 153 28.31 -7.08 10.00
C ILE A 153 27.37 -7.90 9.13
N VAL A 154 27.83 -9.05 8.65
CA VAL A 154 27.05 -9.89 7.72
C VAL A 154 25.76 -10.35 8.39
N GLU A 155 25.81 -10.74 9.66
CA GLU A 155 24.62 -11.12 10.42
C GLU A 155 23.66 -9.94 10.61
N LEU A 156 24.16 -8.77 11.02
CA LEU A 156 23.34 -7.56 11.18
C LEU A 156 22.66 -7.15 9.87
N ARG A 157 23.40 -7.19 8.76
CA ARG A 157 22.85 -6.92 7.43
C ARG A 157 21.79 -7.93 7.04
N ALA A 158 22.04 -9.22 7.23
CA ALA A 158 21.07 -10.27 6.95
C ALA A 158 19.77 -10.05 7.76
N ARG A 159 19.89 -9.66 9.03
CA ARG A 159 18.74 -9.33 9.89
C ARG A 159 18.00 -8.08 9.42
N LEU A 160 18.70 -6.99 9.07
CA LEU A 160 18.08 -5.77 8.53
C LEU A 160 17.31 -6.06 7.24
N THR A 161 17.94 -6.76 6.30
CA THR A 161 17.32 -7.14 5.03
C THR A 161 16.11 -8.04 5.27
N SER A 162 16.24 -9.05 6.14
CA SER A 162 15.12 -9.95 6.49
C SER A 162 13.93 -9.19 7.07
N GLN A 163 14.16 -8.31 8.05
CA GLN A 163 13.09 -7.50 8.65
C GLN A 163 12.44 -6.56 7.61
N THR A 164 13.25 -5.95 6.73
CA THR A 164 12.74 -5.08 5.66
C THR A 164 11.84 -5.87 4.71
N THR A 165 12.32 -7.03 4.22
CA THR A 165 11.58 -7.85 3.26
C THR A 165 10.28 -8.40 3.86
N ILE A 166 10.31 -8.87 5.11
CA ILE A 166 9.10 -9.41 5.76
C ILE A 166 8.08 -8.30 6.01
N LEU A 167 8.53 -7.12 6.47
CA LEU A 167 7.63 -5.99 6.71
C LEU A 167 7.03 -5.44 5.40
N ASP A 168 7.83 -5.35 4.33
CA ASP A 168 7.37 -4.92 3.00
C ASP A 168 6.36 -5.91 2.41
N ALA A 169 6.63 -7.22 2.50
CA ALA A 169 5.71 -8.26 2.07
C ALA A 169 4.39 -8.23 2.87
N PHE A 170 4.45 -7.98 4.18
CA PHE A 170 3.27 -7.80 5.01
C PHE A 170 2.44 -6.60 4.54
N ASN A 171 3.08 -5.44 4.33
CA ASN A 171 2.42 -4.23 3.84
C ASN A 171 1.75 -4.46 2.47
N GLY A 172 2.44 -5.12 1.55
CA GLY A 172 1.90 -5.51 0.25
C GLY A 172 0.69 -6.45 0.35
N SER A 173 0.71 -7.39 1.30
CA SER A 173 -0.42 -8.30 1.55
C SER A 173 -1.67 -7.55 2.01
N ILE A 174 -1.53 -6.61 2.97
CA ILE A 174 -2.65 -5.78 3.44
C ILE A 174 -3.23 -4.94 2.30
N SER A 175 -2.36 -4.26 1.53
CA SER A 175 -2.80 -3.43 0.40
C SER A 175 -3.54 -4.25 -0.67
N SER A 176 -3.05 -5.45 -0.96
CA SER A 176 -3.71 -6.39 -1.88
C SER A 176 -5.08 -6.83 -1.37
N GLN A 177 -5.21 -7.15 -0.08
CA GLN A 177 -6.48 -7.55 0.53
C GLN A 177 -7.51 -6.44 0.43
N VAL A 178 -7.14 -5.21 0.80
CA VAL A 178 -8.03 -4.04 0.71
C VAL A 178 -8.49 -3.82 -0.73
N THR A 179 -7.57 -3.94 -1.70
CA THR A 179 -7.90 -3.84 -3.13
C THR A 179 -8.89 -4.92 -3.56
N HIS A 180 -8.74 -6.14 -3.05
CA HIS A 180 -9.63 -7.25 -3.34
C HIS A 180 -11.04 -7.02 -2.76
N ASP A 181 -11.14 -6.53 -1.52
CA ASP A 181 -12.41 -6.27 -0.84
C ASP A 181 -13.18 -5.12 -1.51
N ILE A 182 -12.47 -4.06 -1.92
CA ILE A 182 -13.04 -2.96 -2.73
C ILE A 182 -13.57 -3.53 -4.05
N ARG A 183 -12.78 -4.33 -4.76
CA ARG A 183 -13.20 -4.93 -6.04
C ARG A 183 -14.40 -5.85 -5.88
N GLY A 184 -14.48 -6.62 -4.80
CA GLY A 184 -15.64 -7.46 -4.48
C GLY A 184 -16.90 -6.65 -4.25
N SER A 185 -16.78 -5.57 -3.46
CA SER A 185 -17.88 -4.65 -3.18
C SER A 185 -18.41 -3.96 -4.45
N LEU A 186 -17.51 -3.52 -5.34
CA LEU A 186 -17.87 -2.93 -6.63
C LEU A 186 -18.62 -3.91 -7.53
N LYS A 187 -18.14 -5.16 -7.66
CA LYS A 187 -18.85 -6.20 -8.43
C LYS A 187 -20.25 -6.45 -7.88
N GLY A 188 -20.43 -6.41 -6.56
CA GLY A 188 -21.74 -6.55 -5.93
C GLY A 188 -22.67 -5.39 -6.28
N LEU A 189 -22.16 -4.16 -6.32
CA LEU A 189 -22.93 -3.00 -6.76
C LEU A 189 -23.29 -3.07 -8.25
N ASP A 190 -22.35 -3.44 -9.11
CA ASP A 190 -22.58 -3.60 -10.54
C ASP A 190 -23.69 -4.63 -10.80
N HIS A 191 -23.64 -5.78 -10.12
CA HIS A 191 -24.67 -6.81 -10.24
C HIS A 191 -26.05 -6.32 -9.78
N ARG A 192 -26.10 -5.53 -8.70
CA ARG A 192 -27.35 -4.94 -8.21
C ARG A 192 -27.92 -3.92 -9.19
N ILE A 193 -27.08 -3.06 -9.77
CA ILE A 193 -27.50 -2.08 -10.77
C ILE A 193 -28.04 -2.79 -12.01
N GLU A 194 -27.34 -3.80 -12.50
CA GLU A 194 -27.76 -4.61 -13.65
C GLU A 194 -29.11 -5.28 -13.38
N THR A 195 -29.28 -5.90 -12.20
CA THR A 195 -30.54 -6.55 -11.81
C THR A 195 -31.70 -5.56 -11.74
N LEU A 196 -31.47 -4.36 -11.19
CA LEU A 196 -32.49 -3.30 -11.13
C LEU A 196 -32.88 -2.81 -12.53
N GLN A 197 -31.91 -2.64 -13.43
CA GLN A 197 -32.17 -2.24 -14.81
C GLN A 197 -32.94 -3.31 -15.59
N ILE A 198 -32.58 -4.58 -15.44
CA ILE A 198 -33.31 -5.71 -16.05
C ILE A 198 -34.74 -5.78 -15.51
N GLY A 199 -34.93 -5.59 -14.19
CA GLY A 199 -36.25 -5.54 -13.58
C GLY A 199 -37.12 -4.40 -14.14
N SER A 200 -36.58 -3.18 -14.19
CA SER A 200 -37.27 -2.00 -14.72
C SER A 200 -37.67 -2.18 -16.18
N THR A 201 -36.73 -2.61 -17.03
CA THR A 201 -36.98 -2.84 -18.46
C THR A 201 -37.98 -3.96 -18.71
N LYS A 202 -37.96 -5.02 -17.89
CA LYS A 202 -38.97 -6.08 -17.97
C LYS A 202 -40.36 -5.56 -17.60
N GLN A 203 -40.46 -4.78 -16.52
CA GLN A 203 -41.72 -4.17 -16.10
C GLN A 203 -42.30 -3.21 -17.14
N GLU A 204 -41.46 -2.38 -17.77
CA GLU A 204 -41.86 -1.51 -18.88
C GLU A 204 -42.39 -2.31 -20.08
N ARG A 205 -41.70 -3.39 -20.47
CA ARG A 205 -42.16 -4.28 -21.55
C ARG A 205 -43.49 -4.94 -21.21
N ASP A 206 -43.63 -5.51 -20.02
CA ASP A 206 -44.84 -6.21 -19.60
C ASP A 206 -46.03 -5.23 -19.54
N THR A 207 -45.77 -3.98 -19.14
CA THR A 207 -46.76 -2.90 -19.20
C THR A 207 -47.17 -2.66 -20.65
N ILE A 208 -46.24 -2.37 -21.57
CA ILE A 208 -46.55 -2.12 -22.99
C ILE A 208 -47.33 -3.30 -23.61
N ILE A 209 -46.93 -4.54 -23.34
CA ILE A 209 -47.65 -5.74 -23.78
C ILE A 209 -49.08 -5.75 -23.24
N GLY A 210 -49.28 -5.40 -21.96
CA GLY A 210 -50.59 -5.26 -21.36
C GLY A 210 -51.47 -4.18 -22.02
N TRP A 211 -50.89 -3.08 -22.48
CA TRP A 211 -51.61 -2.03 -23.25
C TRP A 211 -51.95 -2.46 -24.68
N LEU A 212 -51.12 -3.31 -25.30
CA LEU A 212 -51.34 -3.81 -26.67
C LEU A 212 -52.29 -5.02 -26.71
N SER A 213 -52.37 -5.78 -25.63
CA SER A 213 -53.20 -7.00 -25.48
C SER A 213 -54.71 -6.81 -25.70
N PRO A 214 -55.35 -5.66 -25.40
CA PRO A 214 -56.78 -5.45 -25.70
C PRO A 214 -57.09 -5.40 -27.20
N ILE A 215 -56.07 -5.27 -28.07
CA ILE A 215 -56.26 -5.45 -29.50
C ILE A 215 -56.35 -6.95 -29.73
N GLU A 216 -57.57 -7.50 -29.66
CA GLU A 216 -57.87 -8.90 -29.98
C GLU A 216 -57.53 -9.22 -31.44
N PHE A 217 -56.25 -9.29 -31.78
CA PHE A 217 -55.79 -9.76 -33.08
C PHE A 217 -56.16 -11.23 -33.27
N TYR A 218 -56.23 -12.01 -32.18
CA TYR A 218 -56.55 -13.43 -32.22
C TYR A 218 -58.01 -13.73 -32.58
N SER A 219 -58.99 -12.96 -32.08
CA SER A 219 -60.40 -13.18 -32.43
C SER A 219 -60.68 -12.75 -33.89
N GLN A 220 -60.09 -11.64 -34.33
CA GLN A 220 -60.17 -11.20 -35.74
C GLN A 220 -59.48 -12.18 -36.70
N HIS A 221 -58.36 -12.81 -36.30
CA HIS A 221 -57.65 -13.75 -37.16
C HIS A 221 -58.41 -15.09 -37.33
N GLN A 222 -59.09 -15.57 -36.29
CA GLN A 222 -59.98 -16.72 -36.42
C GLN A 222 -61.19 -16.42 -37.30
N ASP A 223 -61.77 -15.22 -37.20
CA ASP A 223 -62.87 -14.81 -38.08
C ASP A 223 -62.42 -14.72 -39.55
N PHE A 224 -61.19 -14.24 -39.82
CA PHE A 224 -60.63 -14.21 -41.18
C PHE A 224 -60.35 -15.61 -41.76
N ILE A 225 -59.90 -16.56 -40.94
CA ILE A 225 -59.67 -17.95 -41.39
C ILE A 225 -61.00 -18.70 -41.56
N GLY A 226 -62.01 -18.45 -40.71
CA GLY A 226 -63.34 -19.05 -40.83
C GLY A 226 -64.14 -18.58 -42.05
N ARG A 227 -63.85 -17.37 -42.57
CA ARG A 227 -64.49 -16.82 -43.78
C ARG A 227 -63.90 -17.32 -45.09
N ARG A 228 -62.79 -18.06 -45.09
CA ARG A 228 -62.26 -18.71 -46.29
C ARG A 228 -63.11 -19.93 -46.63
N GLN A 229 -64.03 -19.79 -47.59
CA GLN A 229 -64.83 -20.91 -48.07
C GLN A 229 -63.94 -21.95 -48.79
N PRO A 230 -64.13 -23.26 -48.52
CA PRO A 230 -63.45 -24.32 -49.26
C PRO A 230 -64.05 -24.40 -50.67
N GLY A 231 -63.32 -23.96 -51.70
CA GLY A 231 -63.86 -24.08 -53.06
C GLY A 231 -63.15 -23.39 -54.22
N THR A 232 -62.06 -22.64 -54.06
CA THR A 232 -61.36 -22.02 -55.21
C THR A 232 -60.03 -22.72 -55.48
N GLY A 233 -60.10 -24.01 -55.79
CA GLY A 233 -59.05 -24.72 -56.52
C GLY A 233 -59.55 -24.92 -57.95
N TYR A 234 -59.10 -24.08 -58.90
CA TYR A 234 -59.30 -24.37 -60.31
C TYR A 234 -58.36 -25.51 -60.71
N SER A 235 -58.94 -26.66 -61.01
CA SER A 235 -58.33 -27.68 -61.86
C SER A 235 -58.37 -27.20 -63.30
N SER A 236 -57.19 -26.95 -63.88
CA SER A 236 -56.76 -27.15 -65.28
C SER A 236 -55.58 -26.26 -65.60
#